data_AF-A0A7X4FBS8-F1
#
_entry.id   AF-A0A7X4FBS8-F1
#
_cell.length_a   1.000
_cell.length_b   1.000
_cell.length_c   1.000
_cell.angle_alpha   90.00
_cell.angle_beta   90.00
_cell.angle_gamma   90.00
#
_symmetry.space_group_name_H-M   'P 1'
#
loop_
_entity.id
_entity.type
_entity.pdbx_description
1 polymer ?
#
loop_
_entity_poly.entity_id
_entity_poly.type
_entity_poly.pdbx_seq_one_letter_code
_entity_poly.pdbx_strand_id
1 'polypeptide(L)' 'MATFYKGAGVGTHWHSRDSRRVGFTARSPETGPTTEALIAHVATGTINSPYISLTRSYAVAWHYAVFSSK' A
#
# COMPACT_ATOMS: atom_id res chain seq x y z
N MET A 1 -12.43 -15.92 9.04
CA MET A 1 -11.48 -14.79 9.16
C MET A 1 -10.91 -14.50 7.77
N ALA A 2 -10.85 -13.24 7.34
CA ALA A 2 -10.35 -12.90 6.00
C ALA A 2 -8.85 -12.61 6.03
N THR A 3 -8.09 -13.21 5.11
CA THR A 3 -6.66 -12.91 4.93
C THR A 3 -6.48 -11.82 3.89
N PHE A 4 -5.63 -10.84 4.20
CA PHE A 4 -5.26 -9.76 3.31
C PHE A 4 -3.76 -9.79 3.04
N TYR A 5 -3.39 -9.47 1.81
CA TYR A 5 -2.01 -9.51 1.32
C TYR A 5 -1.59 -8.11 0.87
N LYS A 6 -0.29 -7.84 1.04
CA LYS A 6 0.36 -6.62 0.59
C LYS A 6 1.59 -6.96 -0.24
N GLY A 7 1.65 -6.43 -1.46
CA GLY A 7 2.86 -6.47 -2.28
C GLY A 7 3.91 -5.48 -1.77
N ALA A 8 5.12 -5.95 -1.54
CA ALA A 8 6.28 -5.15 -1.18
C ALA A 8 7.42 -5.43 -2.17
N GLY A 9 7.47 -4.67 -3.25
CA GLY A 9 8.53 -4.77 -4.26
C GLY A 9 9.78 -4.01 -3.85
N VAL A 10 10.95 -4.44 -4.35
CA VAL A 10 12.22 -3.73 -4.14
C VAL A 10 12.08 -2.28 -4.62
N GLY A 11 12.63 -1.33 -3.85
CA GLY A 11 12.54 0.10 -4.15
C GLY A 11 11.19 0.76 -3.81
N THR A 12 10.17 -0.01 -3.43
CA THR A 12 8.88 0.57 -3.00
C THR A 12 8.91 1.02 -1.54
N HIS A 13 7.91 1.82 -1.13
CA HIS A 13 7.70 2.23 0.27
C HIS A 13 7.72 1.06 1.25
N TRP A 14 7.17 -0.09 0.85
CA TRP A 14 7.10 -1.28 1.72
C TRP A 14 8.40 -2.05 1.80
N HIS A 15 9.33 -1.81 0.88
CA HIS A 15 10.70 -2.32 0.96
C HIS A 15 11.57 -1.45 1.87
N SER A 16 11.47 -0.12 1.75
CA SER A 16 12.23 0.80 2.62
C SER A 16 11.69 0.89 4.04
N ARG A 17 10.38 0.69 4.22
CA ARG A 17 9.71 0.62 5.52
C ARG A 17 9.16 -0.78 5.77
N ASP A 18 10.05 -1.68 6.17
CA ASP A 18 9.71 -3.08 6.49
C ASP A 18 8.63 -3.15 7.58
N SER A 19 7.42 -3.56 7.20
CA SER A 19 6.27 -3.62 8.09
C SER A 19 6.42 -4.63 9.22
N ARG A 20 7.37 -5.59 9.10
CA ARG A 20 7.71 -6.51 10.20
C ARG A 20 8.43 -5.79 11.34
N ARG A 21 9.04 -4.63 11.07
CA ARG A 21 9.79 -3.83 12.05
C ARG A 21 8.99 -2.66 12.59
N VAL A 22 8.25 -1.96 11.71
CA VAL A 22 7.58 -0.70 12.06
C VAL A 22 6.05 -0.79 12.05
N GLY A 23 5.50 -1.95 11.72
CA GLY A 23 4.07 -2.14 11.50
C GLY A 23 3.59 -1.64 10.14
N PHE A 24 2.28 -1.71 9.93
CA PHE A 24 1.65 -1.21 8.71
C PHE A 24 1.37 0.30 8.84
N THR A 25 2.21 1.11 8.20
CA THR A 25 2.06 2.57 8.20
C THR A 25 1.81 3.09 6.79
N ALA A 26 0.80 3.95 6.65
CA ALA A 26 0.52 4.65 5.40
C ALA A 26 1.72 5.50 4.95
N ARG A 27 1.69 6.00 3.71
CA ARG A 27 2.79 6.84 3.22
C ARG A 27 2.76 8.25 3.81
N SER A 28 1.56 8.78 4.09
CA SER A 28 1.34 10.07 4.75
C SER A 28 0.35 9.91 5.91
N PRO A 29 0.75 9.24 7.01
CA PRO A 29 -0.12 8.99 8.16
C PRO A 29 -0.57 10.27 8.88
N GLU A 30 0.18 11.36 8.73
CA GLU A 30 -0.14 12.69 9.27
C GLU A 30 -1.26 13.42 8.52
N THR A 31 -1.59 13.00 7.28
CA THR A 31 -2.70 13.59 6.53
C THR A 31 -4.05 13.06 7.03
N GLY A 32 -5.04 13.94 7.13
CA GLY A 32 -6.38 13.57 7.54
C GLY A 32 -7.08 12.69 6.50
N PRO A 33 -7.81 11.64 6.90
CA PRO A 33 -8.61 10.85 5.98
C PRO A 33 -9.80 11.68 5.48
N THR A 34 -9.82 11.99 4.19
CA THR A 34 -10.98 12.61 3.52
C THR A 34 -11.49 11.74 2.38
N THR A 35 -12.73 12.00 1.94
CA THR A 35 -13.35 11.32 0.79
C THR A 35 -12.56 11.60 -0.49
N GLU A 36 -12.09 12.82 -0.69
CA GLU A 36 -11.29 13.23 -1.85
C GLU A 36 -9.94 12.50 -1.85
N ALA A 37 -9.29 12.40 -0.69
CA ALA A 37 -8.04 11.63 -0.55
C ALA A 37 -8.26 10.14 -0.82
N LEU A 38 -9.42 9.58 -0.44
CA LEU A 38 -9.76 8.18 -0.70
C LEU A 38 -10.02 7.95 -2.20
N ILE A 39 -10.81 8.81 -2.83
CA ILE A 39 -11.10 8.75 -4.26
C ILE A 39 -9.80 8.85 -5.05
N ALA A 40 -8.96 9.84 -4.73
CA ALA A 40 -7.65 9.98 -5.35
C ALA A 40 -6.82 8.72 -5.16
N HIS A 41 -6.79 8.16 -3.93
CA HIS A 41 -5.98 6.98 -3.58
C HIS A 41 -6.35 5.76 -4.40
N VAL A 42 -7.66 5.54 -4.60
CA VAL A 42 -8.17 4.45 -5.42
C VAL A 42 -7.92 4.70 -6.90
N ALA A 43 -8.19 5.91 -7.40
CA ALA A 43 -8.17 6.22 -8.82
C ALA A 43 -6.75 6.28 -9.40
N THR A 44 -5.79 6.85 -8.66
CA THR A 44 -4.45 7.14 -9.18
C THR A 44 -3.42 6.08 -8.82
N GLY A 45 -3.63 5.34 -7.73
CA GLY A 45 -2.68 4.36 -7.21
C GLY A 45 -1.37 4.99 -6.74
N THR A 46 -0.84 4.55 -5.60
CA THR A 46 0.54 4.87 -5.16
C THR A 46 0.83 6.35 -4.87
N ILE A 47 -0.16 7.12 -4.43
CA ILE A 47 0.04 8.49 -3.92
C ILE A 47 0.38 8.54 -2.43
N ASN A 48 0.93 9.69 -2.02
CA ASN A 48 1.09 10.08 -0.62
C ASN A 48 -0.30 10.29 -0.02
N SER A 49 -0.82 9.26 0.64
CA SER A 49 -2.16 9.27 1.23
C SER A 49 -2.12 8.64 2.63
N PRO A 50 -3.17 8.84 3.43
CA PRO A 50 -3.32 8.19 4.74
C PRO A 50 -3.83 6.74 4.62
N TYR A 51 -3.91 6.17 3.42
CA TYR A 51 -4.51 4.87 3.17
C TYR A 51 -3.50 3.80 2.73
N ILE A 52 -3.79 2.54 3.08
CA ILE A 52 -2.99 1.37 2.70
C ILE A 52 -3.84 0.46 1.82
N SER A 53 -3.43 0.26 0.56
CA SER A 53 -4.09 -0.72 -0.31
C SER A 53 -3.69 -2.14 0.06
N LEU A 54 -4.68 -2.99 0.33
CA LEU A 54 -4.56 -4.42 0.56
C LEU A 54 -5.42 -5.20 -0.43
N THR A 55 -5.11 -6.48 -0.67
CA THR A 55 -5.90 -7.36 -1.54
C THR A 55 -6.16 -8.70 -0.88
N ARG A 56 -7.28 -9.34 -1.22
CA ARG A 56 -7.58 -10.72 -0.77
C ARG A 56 -6.92 -11.79 -1.64
N SER A 57 -6.31 -11.40 -2.77
CA SER A 57 -5.63 -12.32 -3.68
C SER A 57 -4.12 -12.20 -3.51
N TYR A 58 -3.48 -13.31 -3.10
CA TYR A 58 -2.03 -13.40 -3.02
C TYR A 58 -1.37 -13.13 -4.39
N ALA A 59 -1.94 -13.68 -5.47
CA ALA A 59 -1.40 -13.49 -6.82
C ALA A 59 -1.37 -12.01 -7.22
N VAL A 60 -2.40 -11.24 -6.85
CA VAL A 60 -2.44 -9.79 -7.09
C VAL A 60 -1.37 -9.07 -6.26
N ALA A 61 -1.21 -9.42 -4.97
CA ALA A 61 -0.18 -8.82 -4.13
C ALA A 61 1.24 -9.12 -4.66
N TRP A 62 1.48 -10.35 -5.10
CA TRP A 62 2.75 -10.75 -5.71
C TRP A 62 3.00 -10.02 -7.02
N HIS A 63 2.01 -9.90 -7.89
CA HIS A 63 2.11 -9.13 -9.13
C HIS A 63 2.49 -7.67 -8.85
N TYR A 64 1.87 -7.03 -7.84
CA TYR A 64 2.27 -5.69 -7.42
C TYR A 64 3.72 -5.63 -6.90
N ALA A 65 4.19 -6.64 -6.17
CA ALA A 65 5.55 -6.68 -5.65
C ALA A 65 6.60 -6.86 -6.76
N VAL A 66 6.29 -7.63 -7.80
CA VAL A 66 7.26 -8.00 -8.85
C VAL A 66 7.24 -7.02 -10.01
N PHE A 67 6.06 -6.56 -10.44
CA PHE A 67 5.91 -5.80 -11.69
C PHE A 67 5.53 -4.34 -11.49
N SER A 68 5.13 -3.92 -10.29
CA SER A 68 4.70 -2.53 -10.04
C SER A 68 5.84 -1.64 -9.52
N SER A 69 7.08 -2.13 -9.56
CA SER A 69 8.29 -1.38 -9.23
C SER A 69 8.47 -0.24 -10.24
N LYS A 70 8.59 0.99 -9.73
CA LYS A 70 9.03 2.15 -10.53
C LYS A 70 10.52 2.08 -10.77
#